data_AF-A0A183VGK4-F1
#
_entry.id   AF-A0A183VGK4-F1
#
_cell.length_a   1.000
_cell.length_b   1.000
_cell.length_c   1.000
_cell.angle_alpha   90.00
_cell.angle_beta   90.00
_cell.angle_gamma   90.00
#
_symmetry.space_group_name_H-M   'P 1'
#
loop_
_entity.id
_entity.type
_entity.pdbx_description
1 polymer ?
#
loop_
_entity_poly.entity_id
_entity_poly.type
_entity_poly.pdbx_seq_one_letter_code
_entity_poly.pdbx_strand_id
1 'polypeptide(L)'
;MLVTALLASAYLAICQERMYTKYGKHSREAMFVVHAASLPFFSFMGNDIYKYMKIFSASSPVQLLFISVPHMWALLGASCILQWVCIRFVYRLNAEVESLTVTLVVTLRKFLSLLISIVWFKNPFTLQHWIGAILVFSGTLAFADIWGQRTKKQNEKKTQ
;
A
#
# COMPACT_ATOMS: atom_id res chain seq x y z
N MET A 1 13.72 11.76 -0.70
CA MET A 1 13.00 10.73 -1.47
C MET A 1 11.68 10.29 -0.85
N LEU A 2 11.57 10.10 0.48
CA LEU A 2 10.29 9.68 1.09
C LEU A 2 9.19 10.75 0.97
N VAL A 3 9.48 12.01 1.29
CA VAL A 3 8.51 13.12 1.18
C VAL A 3 8.01 13.30 -0.26
N THR A 4 8.92 13.28 -1.23
CA THR A 4 8.56 13.39 -2.66
C THR A 4 7.69 12.22 -3.11
N ALA A 5 7.99 11.00 -2.67
CA ALA A 5 7.16 9.83 -2.97
C ALA A 5 5.76 9.92 -2.31
N LEU A 6 5.67 10.45 -1.09
CA LEU A 6 4.40 10.65 -0.39
C LEU A 6 3.55 11.73 -1.06
N LEU A 7 4.16 12.86 -1.46
CA LEU A 7 3.48 13.91 -2.22
C LEU A 7 2.98 13.40 -3.57
N ALA A 8 3.82 12.68 -4.32
CA ALA A 8 3.42 12.07 -5.59
C ALA A 8 2.29 11.05 -5.41
N SER A 9 2.33 10.25 -4.34
CA SER A 9 1.27 9.27 -4.02
C SER A 9 -0.06 9.95 -3.69
N ALA A 10 -0.03 11.03 -2.91
CA ALA A 10 -1.23 11.81 -2.59
C ALA A 10 -1.80 12.50 -3.83
N TYR A 11 -0.94 13.09 -4.66
CA TYR A 11 -1.34 13.69 -5.93
C TYR A 11 -2.02 12.68 -6.86
N LEU A 12 -1.44 11.48 -6.99
CA LEU A 12 -2.01 10.41 -7.80
C LEU A 12 -3.40 9.97 -7.30
N ALA A 13 -3.60 9.88 -5.98
CA ALA A 13 -4.90 9.55 -5.40
C ALA A 13 -5.97 10.60 -5.75
N ILE A 14 -5.64 11.89 -5.66
CA ILE A 14 -6.53 13.01 -6.02
C ILE A 14 -6.83 13.02 -7.53
N CYS A 15 -5.82 12.81 -8.38
CA CYS A 15 -6.01 12.73 -9.83
C CYS A 15 -6.96 11.59 -10.21
N GLN A 16 -6.80 10.43 -9.59
CA GLN A 16 -7.67 9.28 -9.81
C GLN A 16 -9.10 9.54 -9.35
N GLU A 17 -9.29 10.17 -8.19
CA GLU A 17 -10.62 10.56 -7.71
C GLU A 17 -11.32 11.49 -8.70
N ARG A 18 -10.65 12.56 -9.15
CA ARG A 18 -11.18 13.48 -10.17
C ARG A 18 -11.53 12.78 -11.48
N MET A 19 -10.68 11.85 -11.92
CA MET A 19 -10.90 11.06 -13.12
C MET A 19 -12.13 10.16 -12.98
N TYR A 20 -12.32 9.47 -11.86
CA TYR A 20 -13.49 8.62 -11.63
C TYR A 20 -14.79 9.41 -11.53
N THR A 21 -14.77 10.60 -10.93
CA THR A 21 -15.94 11.49 -10.87
C THR A 21 -16.31 12.02 -12.26
N LYS A 22 -15.33 12.31 -13.13
CA LYS A 22 -15.56 12.89 -14.45
C LYS A 22 -15.89 11.86 -15.55
N TYR A 23 -15.25 10.69 -15.53
CA TYR A 23 -15.31 9.70 -16.63
C TYR A 23 -15.91 8.35 -16.21
N GLY A 24 -16.36 8.22 -14.96
CA GLY A 24 -16.96 6.99 -14.43
C GLY A 24 -15.95 6.03 -13.79
N LYS A 25 -16.48 5.10 -13.00
CA LYS A 25 -15.71 4.22 -12.09
C LYS A 25 -15.08 3.00 -12.80
N HIS A 26 -14.15 3.26 -13.71
CA HIS A 26 -13.45 2.23 -14.48
C HIS A 26 -12.08 1.87 -13.87
N SER A 27 -12.07 1.34 -12.64
CA SER A 27 -10.84 1.12 -11.87
C SER A 27 -9.82 0.16 -12.52
N ARG A 28 -10.29 -0.83 -13.28
CA ARG A 28 -9.43 -1.78 -14.00
C ARG A 28 -8.70 -1.14 -15.18
N GLU A 29 -9.40 -0.31 -15.95
CA GLU A 29 -8.84 0.39 -17.10
C GLU A 29 -7.82 1.43 -16.64
N ALA A 30 -8.15 2.21 -15.61
CA ALA A 30 -7.24 3.14 -14.96
C ALA A 30 -5.95 2.44 -14.48
N MET A 31 -6.09 1.29 -13.83
CA MET A 31 -4.94 0.49 -13.39
C MET A 31 -4.10 0.05 -14.59
N PHE A 32 -4.71 -0.48 -15.64
CA PHE A 32 -4.01 -0.91 -16.84
C PHE A 32 -3.24 0.23 -17.49
N VAL A 33 -3.87 1.39 -17.72
CA VAL A 33 -3.26 2.55 -18.38
C VAL A 33 -2.07 3.07 -17.58
N VAL A 34 -2.22 3.23 -16.26
CA VAL A 34 -1.13 3.74 -15.40
C VAL A 34 0.06 2.79 -15.38
N HIS A 35 -0.15 1.48 -15.35
CA HIS A 35 0.94 0.51 -15.34
C HIS A 35 1.55 0.32 -16.74
N ALA A 36 0.75 0.37 -17.80
CA ALA A 36 1.26 0.34 -19.17
C ALA A 36 2.13 1.57 -19.46
N ALA A 37 1.72 2.75 -18.98
CA ALA A 37 2.49 3.99 -19.11
C ALA A 37 3.83 3.96 -18.34
N SER A 38 3.98 3.12 -17.31
CA SER A 38 5.25 2.98 -16.59
C SER A 38 6.21 1.97 -17.24
N LEU A 39 5.74 1.07 -18.12
CA LEU A 39 6.59 0.10 -18.83
C LEU A 39 7.72 0.73 -19.66
N PRO A 40 7.48 1.80 -20.46
CA PRO A 40 8.55 2.48 -21.20
C PRO A 40 9.66 3.01 -20.29
N PHE A 41 9.32 3.48 -19.09
CA PHE A 41 10.30 3.99 -18.13
C PHE A 41 11.21 2.89 -17.58
N PHE A 42 10.73 1.63 -17.49
CA PHE A 42 11.59 0.51 -17.10
C PHE A 42 12.69 0.22 -18.12
N SER A 43 12.52 0.60 -19.39
CA SER A 43 13.57 0.46 -20.41
C SER A 43 14.84 1.22 -20.05
N PHE A 44 14.72 2.36 -19.36
CA PHE A 44 15.88 3.13 -18.91
C PHE A 44 16.73 2.39 -17.87
N MET A 45 16.12 1.48 -17.10
CA MET A 45 16.76 0.69 -16.05
C MET A 45 17.10 -0.75 -16.50
N GLY A 46 17.11 -1.01 -17.82
CA GLY A 46 17.29 -2.35 -18.38
C GLY A 46 18.61 -3.02 -17.97
N ASN A 47 19.70 -2.25 -17.85
CA ASN A 47 21.00 -2.76 -17.45
C ASN A 47 20.99 -3.36 -16.03
N ASP A 48 20.33 -2.69 -15.09
CA ASP A 48 20.18 -3.19 -13.73
C ASP A 48 19.26 -4.41 -13.68
N ILE A 49 18.15 -4.38 -14.44
CA ILE A 49 17.23 -5.52 -14.55
C ILE A 49 17.97 -6.77 -15.04
N TYR A 50 18.79 -6.65 -16.08
CA TYR A 50 19.58 -7.76 -16.61
C TYR A 50 20.62 -8.26 -15.60
N LYS A 51 21.26 -7.35 -14.87
CA LYS A 51 22.20 -7.71 -13.79
C LYS A 51 21.52 -8.55 -12.71
N TYR A 52 20.37 -8.10 -12.20
CA TYR A 52 19.63 -8.83 -11.16
C TYR A 52 19.00 -10.13 -11.67
N MET A 53 18.59 -10.18 -12.94
CA MET A 53 18.10 -11.41 -13.58
C MET A 53 19.14 -12.53 -13.51
N LYS A 54 20.42 -12.23 -13.82
CA LYS A 54 21.52 -13.21 -13.71
C LYS A 54 21.75 -13.66 -12.27
N ILE A 55 21.71 -12.73 -11.31
CA ILE A 55 21.87 -13.04 -9.88
C ILE A 55 20.74 -13.94 -9.38
N PHE A 56 19.50 -13.66 -9.79
CA PHE A 56 18.32 -14.45 -9.36
C PHE A 56 18.36 -15.85 -9.96
N SER A 57 18.77 -16.00 -11.22
CA SER A 57 18.90 -17.31 -11.86
C SER A 57 20.05 -18.15 -11.29
N ALA A 58 21.06 -17.53 -10.68
CA ALA A 58 22.15 -18.23 -9.99
C ALA A 58 21.81 -18.65 -8.55
N SER A 59 20.64 -18.28 -8.02
CA SER A 59 20.26 -18.59 -6.64
C SER A 59 19.81 -20.04 -6.45
N SER A 60 19.88 -20.55 -5.22
CA SER A 60 19.58 -21.95 -4.92
C SER A 60 18.14 -22.31 -5.31
N PRO A 61 17.93 -23.47 -5.96
CA PRO A 61 16.60 -23.93 -6.33
C PRO A 61 15.79 -24.34 -5.10
N VAL A 62 14.51 -24.02 -5.11
CA VAL A 62 13.52 -24.52 -4.16
C VAL A 62 12.52 -25.39 -4.92
N GLN A 63 12.23 -26.56 -4.38
CA GLN A 63 11.20 -27.44 -4.94
C GLN A 63 9.82 -26.88 -4.57
N LEU A 64 9.12 -26.32 -5.56
CA LEU A 64 7.76 -25.85 -5.41
C LEU A 64 6.81 -26.87 -6.04
N LEU A 65 6.21 -27.74 -5.22
CA LEU A 65 5.25 -28.80 -5.59
C LEU A 65 5.75 -29.82 -6.64
N PHE A 66 6.09 -29.38 -7.86
CA PHE A 66 6.64 -30.18 -8.96
C PHE A 66 7.65 -29.43 -9.87
N ILE A 67 7.96 -28.16 -9.58
CA ILE A 67 8.88 -27.34 -10.39
C ILE A 67 10.01 -26.81 -9.51
N SER A 68 11.25 -26.97 -9.96
CA SER A 68 12.44 -26.40 -9.33
C SER A 68 12.60 -24.95 -9.81
N VAL A 69 12.33 -23.98 -8.94
CA VAL A 69 12.46 -22.56 -9.25
C VAL A 69 13.49 -21.95 -8.30
N PRO A 70 14.41 -21.08 -8.77
CA PRO A 70 15.33 -20.40 -7.87
C PRO A 70 14.56 -19.60 -6.81
N HIS A 71 14.98 -19.71 -5.55
CA HIS A 71 14.32 -19.10 -4.39
C HIS A 71 13.96 -17.62 -4.61
N MET A 72 14.89 -16.85 -5.19
CA MET A 72 14.71 -15.41 -5.40
C MET A 72 13.58 -15.10 -6.39
N TRP A 73 13.40 -15.93 -7.42
CA TRP A 73 12.29 -15.81 -8.37
C TRP A 73 10.94 -16.13 -7.71
N ALA A 74 10.91 -17.14 -6.83
CA ALA A 74 9.71 -17.47 -6.08
C ALA A 74 9.27 -16.34 -5.14
N LEU A 75 10.22 -15.75 -4.39
CA LEU A 75 9.95 -14.59 -3.52
C LEU A 75 9.52 -13.34 -4.31
N LEU A 76 10.13 -13.10 -5.47
CA LEU A 76 9.73 -12.00 -6.35
C LEU A 76 8.28 -12.20 -6.82
N GLY A 77 7.94 -13.40 -7.30
CA GLY A 77 6.58 -13.74 -7.70
C GLY A 77 5.56 -13.54 -6.58
N ALA A 78 5.86 -14.03 -5.38
CA ALA A 78 5.01 -13.82 -4.21
C ALA A 78 4.82 -12.33 -3.90
N SER A 79 5.89 -11.54 -3.94
CA SER A 79 5.86 -10.10 -3.71
C SER A 79 5.03 -9.37 -4.77
N CYS A 80 5.17 -9.74 -6.05
CA CYS A 80 4.37 -9.20 -7.15
C CYS A 80 2.88 -9.50 -6.99
N ILE A 81 2.52 -10.72 -6.59
CA ILE A 81 1.12 -11.10 -6.35
C ILE A 81 0.52 -10.28 -5.21
N LEU A 82 1.22 -10.20 -4.06
CA LEU A 82 0.77 -9.40 -2.92
C LEU A 82 0.60 -7.93 -3.29
N GLN A 83 1.56 -7.38 -4.04
CA GLN A 83 1.51 -6.01 -4.50
C GLN A 83 0.35 -5.78 -5.48
N TRP A 84 0.11 -6.70 -6.41
CA TRP A 84 -1.02 -6.63 -7.34
C TRP A 84 -2.37 -6.66 -6.62
N VAL A 85 -2.57 -7.59 -5.68
CA VAL A 85 -3.78 -7.67 -4.86
C VAL A 85 -3.99 -6.35 -4.11
N CYS A 86 -2.93 -5.82 -3.50
CA CYS A 86 -3.01 -4.56 -2.79
C CYS A 86 -3.36 -3.38 -3.69
N ILE A 87 -2.67 -3.21 -4.83
CA ILE A 87 -2.93 -2.09 -5.73
C ILE A 87 -4.35 -2.17 -6.26
N ARG A 88 -4.81 -3.37 -6.63
CA ARG A 88 -6.19 -3.58 -7.08
C ARG A 88 -7.21 -3.17 -6.01
N PHE A 89 -6.95 -3.51 -4.75
CA PHE A 89 -7.80 -3.06 -3.64
C PHE A 89 -7.80 -1.53 -3.51
N VAL A 90 -6.63 -0.89 -3.57
CA VAL A 90 -6.51 0.58 -3.49
C VAL A 90 -7.25 1.27 -4.63
N TYR A 91 -7.11 0.79 -5.87
CA TYR A 91 -7.81 1.35 -7.02
C TYR A 91 -9.34 1.18 -6.93
N ARG A 92 -9.79 0.05 -6.38
CA ARG A 92 -11.22 -0.16 -6.11
C ARG A 92 -11.72 0.78 -5.01
N LEU A 93 -10.96 0.92 -3.92
CA LEU A 93 -11.29 1.80 -2.82
C LEU A 93 -11.38 3.26 -3.31
N ASN A 94 -10.42 3.71 -4.12
CA ASN A 94 -10.39 5.07 -4.67
C ASN A 94 -11.52 5.39 -5.66
N ALA A 95 -12.22 4.36 -6.16
CA ALA A 95 -13.43 4.57 -6.95
C ALA A 95 -14.68 4.75 -6.07
N GLU A 96 -14.64 4.37 -4.79
CA GLU A 96 -15.80 4.34 -3.90
C GLU A 96 -15.74 5.35 -2.74
N VAL A 97 -14.54 5.76 -2.33
CA VAL A 97 -14.34 6.72 -1.24
C VAL A 97 -13.40 7.84 -1.66
N GLU A 98 -13.45 8.96 -0.93
CA GLU A 98 -12.58 10.12 -1.15
C GLU A 98 -11.09 9.77 -0.99
N SER A 99 -10.22 10.47 -1.71
CA SER A 99 -8.77 10.21 -1.74
C SER A 99 -8.08 10.34 -0.37
N LEU A 100 -8.65 11.13 0.55
CA LEU A 100 -8.15 11.26 1.92
C LEU A 100 -8.28 9.94 2.70
N THR A 101 -9.45 9.30 2.63
CA THR A 101 -9.70 7.99 3.26
C THR A 101 -8.79 6.92 2.65
N VAL A 102 -8.61 6.93 1.33
CA VAL A 102 -7.70 5.99 0.64
C VAL A 102 -6.26 6.16 1.13
N THR A 103 -5.81 7.41 1.24
CA THR A 103 -4.46 7.73 1.70
C THR A 103 -4.25 7.22 3.14
N LEU A 104 -5.23 7.42 4.02
CA LEU A 104 -5.20 6.92 5.40
C LEU A 104 -5.17 5.38 5.48
N VAL A 105 -5.96 4.68 4.66
CA VAL A 105 -5.95 3.21 4.63
C VAL A 105 -4.59 2.68 4.14
N VAL A 106 -3.99 3.32 3.13
CA VAL A 106 -2.69 2.92 2.60
C VAL A 106 -1.56 3.16 3.61
N THR A 107 -1.60 4.28 4.36
CA THR A 107 -0.61 4.55 5.41
C THR A 107 -0.74 3.56 6.57
N LEU A 108 -1.96 3.25 7.00
CA LEU A 108 -2.23 2.24 8.02
C LEU A 108 -1.69 0.86 7.63
N ARG A 109 -1.92 0.42 6.38
CA ARG A 109 -1.38 -0.85 5.87
C ARG A 109 0.15 -0.89 5.94
N LYS A 110 0.82 0.17 5.47
CA LYS A 110 2.30 0.26 5.51
C LYS A 110 2.81 0.24 6.95
N PHE A 111 2.13 0.94 7.85
CA PHE A 111 2.45 0.98 9.27
C PHE A 111 2.28 -0.39 9.95
N LEU A 112 1.17 -1.10 9.69
CA LEU A 112 0.95 -2.45 10.21
C LEU A 112 2.02 -3.42 9.69
N SER A 113 2.36 -3.36 8.40
CA SER A 113 3.44 -4.16 7.82
C SER A 113 4.78 -3.89 8.52
N LEU A 114 5.06 -2.63 8.88
CA LEU A 114 6.26 -2.26 9.64
C LEU A 114 6.23 -2.85 11.05
N LEU A 115 5.11 -2.76 11.77
CA LEU A 115 4.97 -3.36 13.10
C LEU A 115 5.21 -4.87 13.07
N ILE A 116 4.56 -5.59 12.13
CA ILE A 116 4.76 -7.02 11.95
C ILE A 116 6.24 -7.33 11.66
N SER A 117 6.88 -6.53 10.81
CA SER A 117 8.31 -6.67 10.52
C SER A 117 9.16 -6.52 11.78
N ILE A 118 8.95 -5.51 12.62
CA ILE A 118 9.76 -5.33 13.83
C ILE A 118 9.56 -6.48 14.82
N VAL A 119 8.31 -6.93 15.01
CA VAL A 119 7.98 -8.05 15.89
C VAL A 119 8.63 -9.35 15.39
N TRP A 120 8.57 -9.61 14.09
CA TRP A 120 9.12 -10.81 13.47
C TRP A 120 10.66 -10.86 13.53
N PHE A 121 11.34 -9.75 13.22
CA PHE A 121 12.80 -9.67 13.23
C PHE A 121 13.40 -9.43 14.63
N LYS A 122 12.56 -9.35 15.68
CA LYS A 122 12.96 -9.07 17.08
C LYS A 122 13.88 -7.86 17.22
N ASN A 123 13.69 -6.84 16.38
CA ASN A 123 14.50 -5.63 16.44
C ASN A 123 14.13 -4.82 17.70
N PRO A 124 15.09 -4.16 18.40
CA PRO A 124 14.80 -3.43 19.62
C PRO A 124 13.85 -2.27 19.31
N PHE A 125 12.64 -2.34 19.86
CA PHE A 125 11.61 -1.33 19.66
C PHE A 125 11.92 -0.11 20.54
N THR A 126 12.55 0.90 19.97
CA THR A 126 12.93 2.13 20.70
C THR A 126 11.71 2.98 21.06
N LEU A 127 11.87 3.89 22.04
CA LEU A 127 10.81 4.81 22.46
C LEU A 127 10.22 5.64 21.30
N GLN A 128 11.02 5.98 20.29
CA GLN A 128 10.56 6.72 19.10
C GLN A 128 9.50 5.94 18.31
N HIS A 129 9.60 4.60 18.25
CA HIS A 129 8.61 3.76 17.57
C HIS A 129 7.28 3.73 18.34
N TRP A 130 7.31 3.77 19.68
CA TRP A 130 6.11 3.84 20.51
C TRP A 130 5.34 5.14 20.30
N ILE A 131 6.07 6.26 20.28
CA ILE A 131 5.48 7.59 20.00
C ILE A 131 4.86 7.61 18.60
N GLY A 132 5.58 7.11 17.59
CA GLY A 132 5.06 7.01 16.22
C GLY A 132 3.81 6.13 16.12
N ALA A 133 3.79 5.00 16.83
CA ALA A 133 2.64 4.11 16.86
C ALA A 133 1.40 4.79 17.47
N ILE A 134 1.56 5.43 18.63
CA ILE A 134 0.47 6.15 19.30
C ILE A 134 -0.06 7.26 18.40
N LEU A 135 0.82 8.00 17.71
CA LEU A 135 0.43 9.09 16.82
C LEU A 135 -0.38 8.59 15.61
N VAL A 136 0.05 7.49 14.97
CA VAL A 136 -0.68 6.90 13.83
C VAL A 136 -2.05 6.35 14.25
N PHE A 137 -2.13 5.66 15.39
CA PHE A 137 -3.40 5.16 15.93
C PHE A 137 -4.34 6.31 16.36
N SER A 138 -3.81 7.32 17.05
CA SER A 138 -4.58 8.51 17.46
C SER A 138 -5.12 9.28 16.25
N GLY A 139 -4.29 9.54 15.24
CA GLY A 139 -4.73 10.20 14.01
C GLY A 139 -5.81 9.41 13.26
N THR A 140 -5.72 8.08 13.27
CA THR A 140 -6.75 7.20 12.67
C THR A 140 -8.07 7.27 13.43
N LEU A 141 -8.03 7.23 14.76
CA LEU A 141 -9.23 7.32 15.61
C LEU A 141 -9.91 8.69 15.48
N ALA A 142 -9.13 9.77 15.38
CA ALA A 142 -9.64 11.11 15.14
C ALA A 142 -10.31 11.22 13.77
N PHE A 143 -9.69 10.66 12.72
CA PHE A 143 -10.25 10.68 11.37
C PHE A 143 -11.54 9.86 11.24
N ALA A 144 -11.62 8.71 11.91
CA ALA A 144 -12.82 7.86 11.90
C ALA A 144 -14.01 8.48 12.67
N ASP A 145 -13.87 9.69 13.21
CA ASP A 145 -14.86 10.44 14.00
C ASP A 145 -15.59 9.59 15.06
N ILE A 146 -14.86 8.64 15.65
CA ILE A 146 -15.39 7.74 16.69
C ILE A 146 -15.84 8.56 17.91
N TRP A 147 -15.17 9.70 18.16
CA TRP A 147 -15.48 10.58 19.27
C TRP A 147 -16.74 11.41 19.05
N GLY A 148 -16.99 11.91 17.83
CA GLY A 148 -18.23 12.61 17.48
C GLY A 148 -19.45 11.71 17.54
N GLN A 149 -19.36 10.48 17.01
CA GLN A 149 -20.46 9.52 17.06
C GLN A 149 -20.78 9.01 18.48
N ARG A 150 -19.76 8.83 19.34
CA ARG A 150 -19.96 8.47 20.76
C ARG A 150 -20.64 9.59 21.53
N THR A 151 -20.25 10.85 21.31
CA THR A 151 -20.85 12.02 21.98
C THR A 151 -22.31 12.21 21.56
N LYS A 152 -22.64 11.99 20.28
CA LYS A 152 -24.02 12.03 19.77
C LYS A 152 -24.90 10.93 20.38
N LYS A 153 -24.42 9.69 20.41
CA LYS A 153 -25.12 8.55 21.07
C LYS A 153 -25.28 8.73 22.59
N GLN A 154 -24.35 9.42 23.25
CA GLN A 154 -24.41 9.64 24.69
C GLN A 154 -25.38 10.76 25.07
N ASN A 155 -25.55 11.77 24.21
CA ASN A 155 -26.56 12.82 24.38
C ASN A 155 -27.99 12.31 24.09
N GLU A 156 -28.19 11.46 23.07
CA GLU A 156 -29.51 10.85 22.80
C GLU A 156 -30.02 9.97 23.96
N LYS A 157 -29.11 9.28 24.68
CA LYS A 157 -29.46 8.48 25.87
C LYS A 157 -29.73 9.30 27.14
N LYS A 158 -29.41 10.59 27.16
CA LYS A 158 -29.71 11.51 28.29
C LYS A 158 -31.00 12.32 28.08
N THR A 159 -31.56 12.29 26.87
CA THR A 159 -32.80 13.00 26.51
C THR A 159 -34.03 12.07 26.48
N GLN A 160 -33.83 10.76 26.64
CA GLN A 160 -34.88 9.80 27.00
C GLN A 160 -34.83 9.53 28.51
#